data_AF-A0A7Y8EWS3-F1
#
_entry.id   AF-A0A7Y8EWS3-F1
#
_cell.length_a   1.000
_cell.length_b   1.000
_cell.length_c   1.000
_cell.angle_alpha   90.00
_cell.angle_beta   90.00
_cell.angle_gamma   90.00
#
_symmetry.space_group_name_H-M   'P 1'
#
loop_
_entity.id
_entity.type
_entity.pdbx_description
1 polymer ?
#
loop_
_entity_poly.entity_id
_entity_poly.type
_entity_poly.pdbx_seq_one_letter_code
_entity_poly.pdbx_strand_id
1 'polypeptide(L)'
;MGLLIILPLLVSGYLVCIKHPYYYCRLHRFDGQLLYLQVARLGVACLLAATFLSALVLVVSNQNLYAGGRLVPTDYSDYLGSQLVQLDIANEKNCTLWVFLLQVGLTSMLMPFCWARLYVLSKSSRLSLENATQLDWQLTLGILEGTPFKTLLKESIQQQVPCMFSFSDRKVYVGIVAVVGGPTESDGVDHAFTLIPLLSGYRDKDTLEVTLNTHYANVITPAPIMLIQENVVSATRFDFTTWNTFQSRKHRKARQGQFYQHRPARPLKASRACA
;
A
#
# COMPACT_ATOMS: atom_id res chain seq x y z
N MET A 1 -6.66 -2.38 -39.20
CA MET A 1 -6.29 -3.62 -38.48
C MET A 1 -5.54 -3.37 -37.19
N GLY A 2 -4.35 -2.74 -37.19
CA GLY A 2 -3.56 -2.57 -35.96
C GLY A 2 -4.29 -1.82 -34.83
N LEU A 3 -5.04 -0.77 -35.15
CA LEU A 3 -5.77 0.03 -34.15
C LEU A 3 -6.86 -0.77 -33.40
N LEU A 4 -7.50 -1.73 -34.08
CA LEU A 4 -8.51 -2.61 -33.48
C LEU A 4 -7.91 -3.62 -32.49
N ILE A 5 -6.61 -3.89 -32.58
CA ILE A 5 -5.89 -4.79 -31.66
C ILE A 5 -5.28 -3.99 -30.50
N ILE A 6 -4.80 -2.78 -30.80
CA ILE A 6 -4.18 -1.89 -29.81
C ILE A 6 -5.19 -1.47 -28.73
N LEU A 7 -6.45 -1.20 -29.11
CA LEU A 7 -7.46 -0.75 -28.15
C LEU A 7 -7.81 -1.83 -27.10
N PRO A 8 -8.20 -3.06 -27.46
CA PRO A 8 -8.44 -4.12 -26.47
C PRO A 8 -7.18 -4.44 -25.65
N LEU A 9 -6.00 -4.38 -26.27
CA LEU A 9 -4.73 -4.60 -25.57
C LEU A 9 -4.49 -3.57 -24.46
N LEU A 10 -4.54 -2.28 -24.79
CA LEU A 10 -4.29 -1.22 -23.80
C LEU A 10 -5.40 -1.14 -22.75
N VAL A 11 -6.67 -1.24 -23.17
CA VAL A 11 -7.80 -1.17 -22.24
C VAL A 11 -7.81 -2.36 -21.28
N SER A 12 -7.58 -3.58 -21.76
CA SER A 12 -7.50 -4.76 -20.87
C SER A 12 -6.34 -4.66 -19.88
N GLY A 13 -5.16 -4.25 -20.35
CA GLY A 13 -3.99 -4.05 -19.47
C GLY A 13 -4.23 -3.00 -18.39
N TYR A 14 -4.86 -1.88 -18.75
CA TYR A 14 -5.23 -0.83 -17.80
C TYR A 14 -6.27 -1.30 -16.79
N LEU A 15 -7.28 -2.05 -17.24
CA LEU A 15 -8.29 -2.65 -16.36
C LEU A 15 -7.68 -3.63 -15.36
N VAL A 16 -6.63 -4.38 -15.74
CA VAL A 16 -5.89 -5.23 -14.79
C VAL A 16 -5.22 -4.37 -13.73
N CYS A 17 -4.55 -3.28 -14.11
CA CYS A 17 -3.89 -2.38 -13.16
C CYS A 17 -4.86 -1.85 -12.09
N ILE A 18 -6.09 -1.48 -12.48
CA ILE A 18 -7.08 -0.93 -11.54
C ILE A 18 -7.78 -2.01 -10.73
N LYS A 19 -8.24 -3.08 -11.37
CA LYS A 19 -9.10 -4.08 -10.70
C LYS A 19 -8.34 -5.09 -9.87
N HIS A 20 -7.10 -5.40 -10.25
CA HIS A 20 -6.34 -6.44 -9.58
C HIS A 20 -5.66 -5.84 -8.34
N PRO A 21 -6.05 -6.23 -7.11
CA PRO A 21 -5.66 -5.53 -5.89
C PRO A 21 -4.15 -5.47 -5.69
N TYR A 22 -3.42 -6.54 -6.05
CA TYR A 22 -1.96 -6.55 -6.01
C TYR A 22 -1.29 -5.48 -6.89
N TYR A 23 -1.81 -5.27 -8.11
CA TYR A 23 -1.23 -4.32 -9.05
C TYR A 23 -1.65 -2.89 -8.70
N TYR A 24 -2.90 -2.70 -8.28
CA TYR A 24 -3.41 -1.43 -7.79
C TYR A 24 -2.57 -0.88 -6.63
N CYS A 25 -2.30 -1.71 -5.61
CA CYS A 25 -1.46 -1.34 -4.47
C CYS A 25 -0.04 -0.89 -4.85
N ARG A 26 0.49 -1.37 -5.98
CA ARG A 26 1.87 -1.07 -6.44
C ARG A 26 1.90 -0.07 -7.59
N LEU A 27 0.75 0.45 -8.01
CA LEU A 27 0.63 1.30 -9.19
C LEU A 27 1.48 2.56 -9.06
N HIS A 28 1.48 3.17 -7.87
CA HIS A 28 2.31 4.33 -7.52
C HIS A 28 3.83 4.12 -7.69
N ARG A 29 4.33 2.88 -7.75
CA ARG A 29 5.77 2.63 -7.99
C ARG A 29 6.14 2.78 -9.46
N PHE A 30 5.15 2.87 -10.34
CA PHE A 30 5.33 2.89 -11.77
C PHE A 30 5.05 4.31 -12.28
N ASP A 31 6.10 5.12 -12.40
CA ASP A 31 5.99 6.48 -12.91
C ASP A 31 6.15 6.55 -14.43
N GLY A 32 5.32 7.39 -15.06
CA GLY A 32 5.46 7.82 -16.46
C GLY A 32 5.56 6.68 -17.47
N GLN A 33 6.71 6.57 -18.15
CA GLN A 33 6.95 5.60 -19.24
C GLN A 33 6.82 4.15 -18.79
N LEU A 34 7.18 3.86 -17.55
CA LEU A 34 7.19 2.50 -17.03
C LEU A 34 5.77 1.99 -16.78
N LEU A 35 4.83 2.87 -16.46
CA LEU A 35 3.41 2.55 -16.35
C LEU A 35 2.84 2.09 -17.70
N TYR A 36 3.16 2.79 -18.79
CA TYR A 36 2.71 2.41 -20.13
C TYR A 36 3.23 1.04 -20.55
N LEU A 37 4.52 0.76 -20.28
CA LEU A 37 5.12 -0.55 -20.54
C LEU A 37 4.46 -1.66 -19.70
N GLN A 38 4.12 -1.37 -18.44
CA GLN A 38 3.44 -2.33 -17.58
C GLN A 38 2.01 -2.62 -18.04
N VAL A 39 1.26 -1.60 -18.44
CA VAL A 39 -0.08 -1.74 -19.04
C VAL A 39 0.00 -2.56 -20.32
N ALA A 40 0.96 -2.28 -21.20
CA ALA A 40 1.17 -3.04 -22.43
C ALA A 40 1.51 -4.51 -22.13
N ARG A 41 2.40 -4.78 -21.17
CA ARG A 41 2.79 -6.14 -20.76
C ARG A 41 1.59 -6.95 -20.24
N LEU A 42 0.77 -6.34 -19.38
CA LEU A 42 -0.43 -6.99 -18.84
C LEU A 42 -1.51 -7.17 -19.91
N GLY A 43 -1.67 -6.19 -20.80
CA GLY A 43 -2.57 -6.24 -21.95
C GLY A 43 -2.24 -7.38 -22.91
N VAL A 44 -0.94 -7.58 -23.22
CA VAL A 44 -0.48 -8.72 -24.03
C VAL A 44 -0.82 -10.05 -23.37
N ALA A 45 -0.64 -10.18 -22.04
CA ALA A 45 -1.01 -11.39 -21.32
C ALA A 45 -2.52 -11.66 -21.39
N CYS A 46 -3.36 -10.64 -21.22
CA CYS A 46 -4.81 -10.74 -21.38
C CYS A 46 -5.20 -11.15 -22.81
N LEU A 47 -4.56 -10.56 -23.82
CA LEU A 47 -4.83 -10.86 -25.22
C LEU A 47 -4.46 -12.30 -25.56
N LEU A 48 -3.30 -12.79 -25.13
CA LEU A 48 -2.90 -14.19 -25.32
C LEU A 48 -3.89 -15.15 -24.66
N ALA A 49 -4.28 -14.90 -23.42
CA ALA A 49 -5.29 -15.72 -22.73
C ALA A 49 -6.65 -15.68 -23.44
N ALA A 50 -7.08 -14.50 -23.91
CA ALA A 50 -8.32 -14.31 -24.65
C ALA A 50 -8.31 -15.01 -26.02
N THR A 51 -7.18 -15.01 -26.72
CA THR A 51 -7.03 -15.76 -27.99
C THR A 51 -7.18 -17.26 -27.78
N PHE A 52 -6.55 -17.81 -26.74
CA PHE A 52 -6.67 -19.23 -26.41
C PHE A 52 -8.11 -19.60 -26.02
N LEU A 53 -8.74 -18.79 -25.15
CA LEU A 53 -10.12 -19.01 -24.74
C LEU A 53 -11.09 -18.90 -25.92
N SER A 54 -10.91 -17.91 -26.79
CA SER A 54 -11.75 -17.71 -27.97
C SER A 54 -11.59 -18.85 -28.98
N ALA A 55 -10.36 -19.36 -29.15
CA ALA A 55 -10.10 -20.53 -29.99
C ALA A 55 -10.78 -21.78 -29.44
N LEU A 56 -10.74 -21.99 -28.11
CA LEU A 56 -11.44 -23.11 -27.46
C LEU A 56 -12.95 -23.02 -27.67
N VAL A 57 -13.54 -21.83 -27.47
CA VAL A 57 -14.97 -21.61 -27.70
C VAL A 57 -15.35 -21.88 -29.16
N LEU A 58 -14.53 -21.46 -30.12
CA LEU A 58 -14.77 -21.71 -31.54
C LEU A 58 -14.72 -23.21 -31.87
N VAL A 59 -13.73 -23.93 -31.33
CA VAL A 59 -13.61 -25.39 -31.50
C VAL A 59 -14.82 -26.13 -30.91
N VAL A 60 -15.31 -25.70 -29.74
CA VAL A 60 -16.49 -26.28 -29.10
C VAL A 60 -17.76 -25.95 -29.87
N SER A 61 -17.90 -24.74 -30.40
CA SER A 61 -19.08 -24.32 -31.15
C SER A 61 -19.25 -25.06 -32.47
N ASN A 62 -18.15 -25.43 -33.12
CA ASN A 62 -18.16 -26.23 -34.35
C ASN A 62 -18.53 -27.71 -34.09
N GLN A 63 -18.73 -28.12 -32.83
CA GLN A 63 -19.24 -29.45 -32.50
C GLN A 63 -20.76 -29.44 -32.49
N ASN A 64 -21.39 -30.30 -33.29
CA ASN A 64 -22.84 -30.46 -33.27
C ASN A 64 -23.30 -31.09 -31.94
N LEU A 65 -23.96 -30.31 -31.08
CA LEU A 65 -24.53 -30.81 -29.83
C LEU A 65 -25.93 -31.41 -30.09
N TYR A 66 -26.09 -32.68 -29.71
CA TYR A 66 -27.40 -33.35 -29.72
C TYR A 66 -28.16 -33.00 -28.44
N ALA A 67 -29.02 -32.00 -28.49
CA ALA A 67 -29.93 -31.66 -27.40
C ALA A 67 -31.34 -32.18 -27.72
N GLY A 68 -31.86 -33.11 -26.91
CA GLY A 68 -33.26 -33.58 -27.01
C GLY A 68 -33.65 -34.20 -28.36
N GLY A 69 -32.73 -34.90 -29.04
CA GLY A 69 -33.01 -35.58 -30.31
C GLY A 69 -33.05 -34.68 -31.56
N ARG A 70 -32.72 -33.38 -31.44
CA ARG A 70 -32.52 -32.49 -32.58
C ARG A 70 -31.05 -32.06 -32.67
N LEU A 71 -30.51 -32.11 -33.88
CA LEU A 71 -29.26 -31.47 -34.25
C LEU A 71 -29.50 -29.96 -34.24
N VAL A 72 -29.05 -29.27 -33.19
CA VAL A 72 -29.03 -27.81 -33.18
C VAL A 72 -27.66 -27.39 -33.70
N PRO A 73 -27.56 -26.73 -34.86
CA PRO A 73 -26.29 -26.19 -35.32
C PRO A 73 -25.87 -25.08 -34.35
N THR A 74 -24.79 -25.33 -33.62
CA THR A 74 -24.23 -24.41 -32.62
C THR A 74 -23.19 -23.47 -33.21
N ASP A 75 -23.02 -23.47 -34.53
CA ASP A 75 -22.08 -22.59 -35.21
C ASP A 75 -22.58 -21.15 -35.22
N TYR A 76 -22.13 -20.38 -34.23
CA TYR A 76 -22.44 -18.96 -34.14
C TYR A 76 -21.61 -18.13 -35.13
N SER A 77 -20.53 -18.70 -35.68
CA SER A 77 -19.56 -17.96 -36.49
C SER A 77 -20.13 -17.61 -37.86
N ASP A 78 -20.90 -18.53 -38.45
CA ASP A 78 -21.61 -18.30 -39.71
C ASP A 78 -22.72 -17.25 -39.55
N TYR A 79 -23.47 -17.30 -38.44
CA TYR A 79 -24.55 -16.35 -38.17
C TYR A 79 -24.00 -14.93 -38.00
N LEU A 80 -23.06 -14.73 -37.08
CA LEU A 80 -22.45 -13.41 -36.85
C LEU A 80 -21.66 -12.94 -38.07
N GLY A 81 -21.04 -13.88 -38.77
CA GLY A 81 -20.34 -13.63 -40.01
C GLY A 81 -21.24 -13.02 -41.09
N SER A 82 -22.40 -13.62 -41.33
CA SER A 82 -23.37 -13.10 -42.31
C SER A 82 -23.84 -11.68 -41.99
N GLN A 83 -24.01 -11.35 -40.70
CA GLN A 83 -24.37 -9.99 -40.24
C GLN A 83 -23.23 -8.99 -40.49
N LEU A 84 -21.98 -9.39 -40.29
CA LEU A 84 -20.80 -8.54 -40.57
C LEU A 84 -20.62 -8.25 -42.07
N VAL A 85 -20.96 -9.21 -42.93
CA VAL A 85 -20.96 -9.02 -44.39
C VAL A 85 -22.08 -8.08 -44.83
N GLN A 86 -23.28 -8.20 -44.24
CA GLN A 86 -24.40 -7.29 -44.51
C GLN A 86 -24.10 -5.84 -44.12
N LEU A 87 -23.25 -5.63 -43.12
CA LEU A 87 -22.82 -4.31 -42.66
C LEU A 87 -21.62 -3.76 -43.45
N ASP A 88 -21.13 -4.46 -44.47
CA ASP A 88 -19.95 -4.12 -45.28
C ASP A 88 -18.65 -3.97 -44.47
N ILE A 89 -18.59 -4.63 -43.31
CA ILE A 89 -17.42 -4.63 -42.41
C ILE A 89 -16.46 -5.75 -42.78
N ALA A 90 -16.98 -6.89 -43.26
CA ALA A 90 -16.21 -8.09 -43.56
C ALA A 90 -16.45 -8.56 -45.00
N ASN A 91 -15.38 -9.03 -45.65
CA ASN A 91 -15.49 -9.79 -46.89
C ASN A 91 -15.93 -11.23 -46.62
N GLU A 92 -16.69 -11.82 -47.55
CA GLU A 92 -17.14 -13.23 -47.49
C GLU A 92 -15.99 -14.20 -47.19
N LYS A 93 -14.81 -13.97 -47.78
CA LYS A 93 -13.62 -14.81 -47.61
C LYS A 93 -12.97 -14.74 -46.22
N ASN A 94 -13.11 -13.60 -45.51
CA ASN A 94 -12.45 -13.35 -44.23
C ASN A 94 -13.44 -13.29 -43.05
N CYS A 95 -14.67 -13.72 -43.29
CA CYS A 95 -15.81 -13.58 -42.40
C CYS A 95 -15.55 -14.18 -41.00
N THR A 96 -15.11 -15.44 -40.96
CA THR A 96 -14.77 -16.15 -39.71
C THR A 96 -13.62 -15.48 -38.94
N LEU A 97 -12.64 -14.91 -39.64
CA LEU A 97 -11.52 -14.21 -39.02
C LEU A 97 -11.99 -12.94 -38.31
N TRP A 98 -12.90 -12.19 -38.92
CA TRP A 98 -13.47 -10.98 -38.31
C TRP A 98 -14.31 -11.30 -37.06
N VAL A 99 -15.12 -12.35 -37.10
CA VAL A 99 -15.86 -12.84 -35.93
C VAL A 99 -14.90 -13.23 -34.81
N PHE A 100 -13.84 -13.97 -35.15
CA PHE A 100 -12.81 -14.36 -34.18
C PHE A 100 -12.11 -13.15 -33.55
N LEU A 101 -11.71 -12.15 -34.35
CA LEU A 101 -11.10 -10.93 -33.84
C LEU A 101 -12.02 -10.14 -32.91
N LEU A 102 -13.31 -10.03 -33.27
CA LEU A 102 -14.31 -9.37 -32.44
C LEU A 102 -14.47 -10.10 -31.09
N GLN A 103 -14.56 -11.43 -31.13
CA GLN A 103 -14.65 -12.25 -29.94
C GLN A 103 -13.41 -12.14 -29.05
N VAL A 104 -12.20 -12.15 -29.63
CA VAL A 104 -10.95 -11.93 -28.89
C VAL A 104 -10.95 -10.55 -28.23
N GLY A 105 -11.41 -9.51 -28.94
CA GLY A 105 -11.55 -8.16 -28.38
C GLY A 105 -12.46 -8.14 -27.16
N LEU A 106 -13.67 -8.68 -27.27
CA LEU A 106 -14.64 -8.73 -26.17
C LEU A 106 -14.15 -9.56 -24.99
N THR A 107 -13.63 -10.76 -25.25
CA THR A 107 -13.13 -11.66 -24.19
C THR A 107 -11.92 -11.06 -23.49
N SER A 108 -11.02 -10.37 -24.21
CA SER A 108 -9.87 -9.69 -23.60
C SER A 108 -10.27 -8.57 -22.66
N MET A 109 -11.39 -7.87 -22.90
CA MET A 109 -11.91 -6.83 -22.00
C MET A 109 -12.59 -7.41 -20.75
N LEU A 110 -13.16 -8.62 -20.84
CA LEU A 110 -13.78 -9.31 -19.70
C LEU A 110 -12.75 -10.03 -18.82
N MET A 111 -11.63 -10.46 -19.41
CA MET A 111 -10.58 -11.23 -18.73
C MET A 111 -10.04 -10.58 -17.44
N PRO A 112 -9.81 -9.26 -17.35
CA PRO A 112 -9.33 -8.61 -16.12
C PRO A 112 -10.25 -8.81 -14.91
N PHE A 113 -11.57 -8.87 -15.12
CA PHE A 113 -12.54 -9.09 -14.05
C PHE A 113 -12.45 -10.52 -13.50
N CYS A 114 -12.35 -11.50 -14.40
CA CYS A 114 -12.15 -12.89 -14.04
C CYS A 114 -10.82 -13.09 -13.32
N TRP A 115 -9.74 -12.49 -13.83
CA TRP A 115 -8.41 -12.57 -13.22
C TRP A 115 -8.42 -11.99 -11.79
N ALA A 116 -8.96 -10.78 -11.61
CA ALA A 116 -9.03 -10.15 -10.29
C ALA A 116 -9.82 -11.01 -9.29
N ARG A 117 -10.98 -11.56 -9.70
CA ARG A 117 -11.79 -12.45 -8.85
C ARG A 117 -11.06 -13.75 -8.51
N LEU A 118 -10.47 -14.41 -9.49
CA LEU A 118 -9.71 -15.66 -9.27
C LEU A 118 -8.53 -15.44 -8.33
N TYR A 119 -7.85 -14.30 -8.41
CA TYR A 119 -6.77 -13.95 -7.49
C TYR A 119 -7.26 -13.82 -6.04
N VAL A 120 -8.36 -13.09 -5.82
CA VAL A 120 -8.95 -12.93 -4.47
C VAL A 120 -9.40 -14.28 -3.91
N LEU A 121 -10.10 -15.09 -4.71
CA LEU A 121 -10.58 -16.41 -4.30
C LEU A 121 -9.44 -17.36 -3.97
N SER A 122 -8.44 -17.47 -4.86
CA SER A 122 -7.26 -18.34 -4.65
C SER A 122 -6.50 -17.95 -3.40
N LYS A 123 -6.30 -16.64 -3.16
CA LYS A 123 -5.52 -16.15 -2.04
C LYS A 123 -6.28 -16.21 -0.71
N SER A 124 -7.60 -15.94 -0.71
CA SER A 124 -8.47 -16.13 0.47
C SER A 124 -8.51 -17.60 0.87
N SER A 125 -8.65 -18.53 -0.09
CA SER A 125 -8.62 -19.97 0.17
C SER A 125 -7.27 -20.44 0.72
N ARG A 126 -6.15 -19.94 0.18
CA ARG A 126 -4.80 -20.32 0.62
C ARG A 126 -4.43 -19.75 2.00
N LEU A 127 -4.92 -18.57 2.35
CA LEU A 127 -4.61 -17.89 3.60
C LEU A 127 -5.70 -18.08 4.67
N SER A 128 -6.75 -18.85 4.38
CA SER A 128 -7.92 -19.05 5.26
C SER A 128 -8.49 -17.73 5.79
N LEU A 129 -8.50 -16.68 4.96
CA LEU A 129 -8.99 -15.36 5.34
C LEU A 129 -10.50 -15.32 5.16
N GLU A 130 -11.22 -15.05 6.24
CA GLU A 130 -12.69 -14.99 6.25
C GLU A 130 -13.21 -13.71 5.55
N ASN A 131 -12.43 -12.61 5.58
CA ASN A 131 -12.89 -11.30 5.14
C ASN A 131 -11.98 -10.67 4.07
N ALA A 132 -12.58 -10.05 3.05
CA ALA A 132 -11.89 -9.32 1.99
C ALA A 132 -11.02 -8.16 2.53
N THR A 133 -11.41 -7.58 3.68
CA THR A 133 -10.69 -6.51 4.37
C THR A 133 -9.34 -6.96 4.94
N GLN A 134 -9.22 -8.24 5.34
CA GLN A 134 -7.95 -8.77 5.87
C GLN A 134 -6.92 -8.95 4.75
N LEU A 135 -7.37 -9.32 3.54
CA LEU A 135 -6.49 -9.41 2.38
C LEU A 135 -5.95 -8.03 2.00
N ASP A 136 -6.81 -7.02 1.98
CA ASP A 136 -6.44 -5.63 1.68
C ASP A 136 -5.44 -5.08 2.71
N TRP A 137 -5.67 -5.35 4.00
CA TRP A 137 -4.73 -5.00 5.07
C TRP A 137 -3.35 -5.64 4.88
N GLN A 138 -3.31 -6.94 4.57
CA GLN A 138 -2.05 -7.64 4.34
C GLN A 138 -1.31 -7.13 3.12
N LEU A 139 -2.03 -6.83 2.03
CA LEU A 139 -1.45 -6.24 0.82
C LEU A 139 -0.89 -4.85 1.13
N THR A 140 -1.64 -4.03 1.86
CA THR A 140 -1.22 -2.69 2.29
C THR A 140 0.04 -2.75 3.16
N LEU A 141 0.12 -3.68 4.12
CA LEU A 141 1.34 -3.92 4.90
C LEU A 141 2.54 -4.40 4.05
N GLY A 142 2.29 -5.11 2.95
CA GLY A 142 3.32 -5.49 1.97
C GLY A 142 3.90 -4.29 1.22
N ILE A 143 3.13 -3.19 1.07
CA ILE A 143 3.62 -1.97 0.41
C ILE A 143 4.66 -1.25 1.28
N LEU A 144 4.54 -1.37 2.60
CA LEU A 144 5.48 -0.82 3.58
C LEU A 144 6.85 -1.54 3.58
N GLU A 145 7.09 -2.47 2.65
CA GLU A 145 8.39 -3.08 2.43
C GLU A 145 9.25 -2.23 1.48
N GLY A 146 10.40 -1.77 1.97
CA GLY A 146 11.40 -1.09 1.16
C GLY A 146 12.31 -0.17 1.96
N THR A 147 11.75 0.85 2.63
CA THR A 147 12.55 1.84 3.37
C THR A 147 12.63 1.51 4.87
N PRO A 148 13.72 1.91 5.56
CA PRO A 148 13.84 1.77 7.02
C PRO A 148 12.69 2.42 7.79
N PHE A 149 12.16 3.53 7.26
CA PHE A 149 11.02 4.21 7.87
C PHE A 149 9.73 3.39 7.75
N LYS A 150 9.41 2.89 6.54
CA LYS A 150 8.20 2.08 6.33
C LYS A 150 8.25 0.74 7.07
N THR A 151 9.44 0.14 7.18
CA THR A 151 9.64 -1.05 8.00
C THR A 151 9.40 -0.77 9.48
N LEU A 152 9.87 0.37 10.00
CA LEU A 152 9.56 0.79 11.38
C LEU A 152 8.05 1.02 11.59
N LEU A 153 7.34 1.64 10.64
CA LEU A 153 5.88 1.79 10.73
C LEU A 153 5.18 0.42 10.73
N LYS A 154 5.59 -0.48 9.83
CA LYS A 154 5.06 -1.84 9.74
C LYS A 154 5.26 -2.60 11.05
N GLU A 155 6.43 -2.50 11.65
CA GLU A 155 6.73 -3.13 12.95
C GLU A 155 5.87 -2.56 14.07
N SER A 156 5.72 -1.23 14.14
CA SER A 156 4.86 -0.58 15.14
C SER A 156 3.42 -1.09 15.04
N ILE A 157 2.89 -1.23 13.82
CA ILE A 157 1.54 -1.74 13.57
C ILE A 157 1.42 -3.22 13.94
N GLN A 158 2.35 -4.06 13.49
CA GLN A 158 2.27 -5.52 13.67
C GLN A 158 2.56 -5.95 15.11
N GLN A 159 3.53 -5.31 15.76
CA GLN A 159 4.02 -5.70 17.08
C GLN A 159 3.50 -4.79 18.21
N GLN A 160 2.71 -3.75 17.87
CA GLN A 160 2.22 -2.75 18.83
C GLN A 160 3.35 -2.08 19.61
N VAL A 161 4.51 -1.88 18.95
CA VAL A 161 5.71 -1.29 19.57
C VAL A 161 5.66 0.23 19.43
N PRO A 162 5.87 0.98 20.53
CA PRO A 162 5.86 2.44 20.49
C PRO A 162 7.08 2.97 19.73
N CYS A 163 6.84 4.00 18.93
CA CYS A 163 7.85 4.71 18.16
C CYS A 163 7.84 6.19 18.51
N MET A 164 9.01 6.82 18.47
CA MET A 164 9.21 8.24 18.65
C MET A 164 9.45 8.89 17.28
N PHE A 165 8.70 9.95 17.00
CA PHE A 165 8.76 10.74 15.78
C PHE A 165 9.09 12.18 16.15
N SER A 166 10.19 12.71 15.59
CA SER A 166 10.56 14.12 15.70
C SER A 166 10.23 14.86 14.42
N PHE A 167 9.54 15.98 14.53
CA PHE A 167 9.04 16.76 13.41
C PHE A 167 9.87 18.03 13.15
N SER A 168 9.75 18.56 11.94
CA SER A 168 10.43 19.79 11.50
C SER A 168 10.04 21.02 12.32
N ASP A 169 8.82 21.06 12.87
CA ASP A 169 8.31 22.11 13.75
C ASP A 169 8.77 21.97 15.21
N ARG A 170 9.72 21.06 15.48
CA ARG A 170 10.26 20.69 16.80
C ARG A 170 9.29 19.94 17.70
N LYS A 171 8.09 19.56 17.25
CA LYS A 171 7.23 18.67 18.04
C LYS A 171 7.79 17.26 18.04
N VAL A 172 7.58 16.57 19.15
CA VAL A 172 7.95 15.17 19.31
C VAL A 172 6.73 14.41 19.78
N TYR A 173 6.41 13.32 19.10
CA TYR A 173 5.34 12.41 19.47
C TYR A 173 5.90 11.01 19.70
N VAL A 174 5.44 10.36 20.75
CA VAL A 174 5.71 8.96 21.04
C VAL A 174 4.38 8.24 21.07
N GLY A 175 4.23 7.17 20.28
CA GLY A 175 2.98 6.44 20.20
C GLY A 175 3.08 5.17 19.38
N ILE A 176 1.96 4.48 19.26
CA ILE A 176 1.83 3.28 18.44
C ILE A 176 1.17 3.68 17.12
N VAL A 177 1.73 3.25 16.00
CA VAL A 177 1.15 3.51 14.69
C VAL A 177 -0.05 2.59 14.51
N ALA A 178 -1.22 3.16 14.25
CA ALA A 178 -2.46 2.40 14.06
C ALA A 178 -2.67 2.02 12.60
N VAL A 179 -2.58 2.99 11.70
CA VAL A 179 -2.91 2.85 10.28
C VAL A 179 -1.98 3.74 9.47
N VAL A 180 -1.57 3.27 8.29
CA VAL A 180 -0.93 4.11 7.26
C VAL A 180 -1.93 4.35 6.14
N GLY A 181 -1.91 5.53 5.52
CA GLY A 181 -2.84 5.84 4.43
C GLY A 181 -2.81 4.79 3.31
N GLY A 182 -3.97 4.46 2.74
CA GLY A 182 -4.06 3.53 1.62
C GLY A 182 -3.40 4.08 0.35
N PRO A 183 -2.96 3.22 -0.57
CA PRO A 183 -2.43 3.66 -1.86
C PRO A 183 -3.53 4.31 -2.71
N THR A 184 -3.22 5.43 -3.37
CA THR A 184 -4.07 6.02 -4.41
C THR A 184 -3.50 5.71 -5.79
N GLU A 185 -4.19 6.13 -6.85
CA GLU A 185 -3.74 5.92 -8.23
C GLU A 185 -2.49 6.77 -8.56
N SER A 186 -2.46 8.00 -8.05
CA SER A 186 -1.39 8.98 -8.26
C SER A 186 -0.26 8.87 -7.23
N ASP A 187 -0.62 8.59 -5.98
CA ASP A 187 0.29 8.64 -4.85
C ASP A 187 0.37 7.28 -4.17
N GLY A 188 1.52 6.96 -3.60
CA GLY A 188 1.66 5.72 -2.85
C GLY A 188 0.79 5.67 -1.60
N VAL A 189 0.97 4.58 -0.84
CA VAL A 189 0.84 4.69 0.63
C VAL A 189 1.86 5.77 0.99
N ASP A 190 1.46 7.04 1.09
CA ASP A 190 2.15 8.11 1.83
C ASP A 190 1.70 9.52 1.43
N HIS A 191 1.02 10.17 2.36
CA HIS A 191 1.54 11.42 2.92
C HIS A 191 1.35 11.45 4.43
N ALA A 192 0.42 10.63 4.97
CA ALA A 192 0.12 10.61 6.38
C ALA A 192 -0.04 9.20 6.98
N PHE A 193 0.22 9.11 8.27
CA PHE A 193 -0.05 7.94 9.10
C PHE A 193 -0.77 8.36 10.38
N THR A 194 -1.54 7.45 10.95
CA THR A 194 -2.29 7.66 12.17
C THR A 194 -1.53 7.08 13.35
N LEU A 195 -1.25 7.93 14.34
CA LEU A 195 -0.57 7.59 15.57
C LEU A 195 -1.57 7.60 16.73
N ILE A 196 -1.54 6.59 17.58
CA ILE A 196 -2.16 6.62 18.91
C ILE A 196 -1.11 7.17 19.88
N PRO A 197 -1.22 8.45 20.31
CA PRO A 197 -0.18 9.07 21.10
C PRO A 197 -0.18 8.53 22.53
N LEU A 198 1.02 8.28 23.06
CA LEU A 198 1.27 7.93 24.45
C LEU A 198 1.91 9.10 25.19
N LEU A 199 2.90 9.74 24.57
CA LEU A 199 3.58 10.94 25.05
C LEU A 199 3.71 11.96 23.92
N SER A 200 3.70 13.25 24.27
CA SER A 200 4.16 14.29 23.36
C SER A 200 4.99 15.34 24.09
N GLY A 201 5.67 16.14 23.28
CA GLY A 201 6.50 17.22 23.75
C GLY A 201 7.22 17.92 22.61
N TYR A 202 8.40 18.44 22.88
CA TYR A 202 9.15 19.22 21.91
C TYR A 202 10.66 19.02 22.05
N ARG A 203 11.39 19.40 21.00
CA ARG A 203 12.84 19.48 21.00
C ARG A 203 13.24 20.94 21.22
N ASP A 204 13.99 21.19 22.28
CA ASP A 204 14.48 22.53 22.60
C ASP A 204 15.39 23.07 21.49
N LYS A 205 15.30 24.38 21.21
CA LYS A 205 16.03 24.99 20.09
C LYS A 205 17.53 25.04 20.33
N ASP A 206 17.91 25.36 21.55
CA ASP A 206 19.28 25.77 21.88
C ASP A 206 20.07 24.56 22.41
N THR A 207 19.43 23.70 23.20
CA THR A 207 20.03 22.50 23.78
C THR A 207 19.82 21.25 22.92
N LEU A 208 18.87 21.28 21.97
CA LEU A 208 18.46 20.14 21.16
C LEU A 208 17.96 18.94 21.98
N GLU A 209 17.67 19.13 23.27
CA GLU A 209 17.14 18.10 24.15
C GLU A 209 15.64 17.87 23.88
N VAL A 210 15.20 16.62 23.99
CA VAL A 210 13.79 16.27 23.88
C VAL A 210 13.14 16.32 25.26
N THR A 211 12.10 17.14 25.39
CA THR A 211 11.28 17.29 26.59
C THR A 211 9.89 16.73 26.32
N LEU A 212 9.53 15.64 27.01
CA LEU A 212 8.19 15.05 26.97
C LEU A 212 7.40 15.54 28.19
N ASN A 213 6.34 16.30 27.97
CA ASN A 213 5.57 16.96 29.04
C ASN A 213 4.10 16.56 29.06
N THR A 214 3.57 16.02 27.97
CA THR A 214 2.17 15.60 27.88
C THR A 214 2.08 14.08 27.88
N HIS A 215 1.30 13.54 28.80
CA HIS A 215 1.04 12.10 28.95
C HIS A 215 -0.41 11.80 28.58
N TYR A 216 -0.62 11.01 27.53
CA TYR A 216 -1.95 10.63 27.06
C TYR A 216 -2.50 9.38 27.76
N ALA A 217 -1.64 8.66 28.50
CA ALA A 217 -1.98 7.43 29.22
C ALA A 217 -3.09 7.60 30.28
N ASN A 218 -3.36 8.83 30.73
CA ASN A 218 -4.43 9.11 31.70
C ASN A 218 -5.82 9.18 31.07
N VAL A 219 -5.92 9.05 29.73
CA VAL A 219 -7.19 9.04 29.00
C VAL A 219 -7.53 7.60 28.63
N ILE A 220 -8.75 7.16 28.95
CA ILE A 220 -9.24 5.77 28.73
C ILE A 220 -9.07 5.33 27.27
N THR A 221 -9.21 6.26 26.32
CA THR A 221 -8.96 6.06 24.89
C THR A 221 -8.34 7.33 24.30
N PRO A 222 -7.00 7.42 24.16
CA PRO A 222 -6.38 8.59 23.55
C PRO A 222 -6.81 8.71 22.09
N ALA A 223 -7.23 9.91 21.70
CA ALA A 223 -7.69 10.16 20.34
C ALA A 223 -6.53 9.96 19.35
N PRO A 224 -6.73 9.20 18.26
CA PRO A 224 -5.72 9.04 17.23
C PRO A 224 -5.44 10.38 16.54
N ILE A 225 -4.17 10.64 16.23
CA ILE A 225 -3.72 11.83 15.51
C ILE A 225 -3.17 11.44 14.15
N MET A 226 -3.53 12.20 13.12
CA MET A 226 -2.97 12.05 11.78
C MET A 226 -1.70 12.90 11.66
N LEU A 227 -0.61 12.30 11.19
CA LEU A 227 0.70 12.92 11.08
C LEU A 227 1.22 12.80 9.65
N ILE A 228 1.80 13.87 9.12
CA ILE A 228 2.36 13.92 7.77
C ILE A 228 3.80 13.40 7.79
N GLN A 229 4.10 12.40 6.97
CA GLN A 229 5.40 11.73 6.91
C GLN A 229 6.53 12.66 6.47
N GLU A 230 6.28 13.54 5.51
CA GLU A 230 7.27 14.50 5.01
C GLU A 230 7.78 15.46 6.08
N ASN A 231 6.97 15.70 7.12
CA ASN A 231 7.35 16.56 8.23
C ASN A 231 8.18 15.81 9.29
N VAL A 232 8.33 14.49 9.18
CA VAL A 232 9.14 13.68 10.09
C VAL A 232 10.62 13.80 9.72
N VAL A 233 11.40 14.35 10.64
CA VAL A 233 12.86 14.50 10.48
C VAL A 233 13.59 13.23 10.90
N SER A 234 13.12 12.58 11.98
CA SER A 234 13.72 11.33 12.47
C SER A 234 12.68 10.48 13.19
N ALA A 235 12.81 9.17 13.03
CA ALA A 235 11.97 8.18 13.71
C ALA A 235 12.82 7.06 14.32
N THR A 236 12.47 6.63 15.52
CA THR A 236 13.16 5.55 16.23
C THR A 236 12.18 4.76 17.07
N ARG A 237 12.45 3.47 17.27
CA ARG A 237 11.72 2.68 18.28
C ARG A 237 11.91 3.33 19.66
N PHE A 238 10.84 3.44 20.42
CA PHE A 238 10.87 4.04 21.75
C PHE A 238 10.84 2.94 22.81
N ASP A 239 11.77 3.01 23.76
CA ASP A 239 11.80 2.09 24.89
C ASP A 239 11.69 2.88 26.20
N PHE A 240 10.57 2.66 26.88
CA PHE A 240 10.27 3.29 28.17
C PHE A 240 11.31 2.95 29.24
N THR A 241 11.90 1.75 29.21
CA THR A 241 12.86 1.32 30.23
C THR A 241 14.18 2.09 30.10
N THR A 242 14.69 2.19 28.87
CA THR A 242 15.87 2.99 28.53
C THR A 242 15.63 4.47 28.85
N TRP A 243 14.49 5.04 28.45
CA TRP A 243 14.15 6.44 28.70
C TRP A 243 14.14 6.79 30.20
N ASN A 244 13.43 6.01 31.01
CA ASN A 244 13.33 6.23 32.46
C ASN A 244 14.70 6.12 33.16
N THR A 245 15.57 5.23 32.67
CA THR A 245 16.95 5.09 33.16
C THR A 245 17.79 6.34 32.86
N PHE A 246 17.64 6.94 31.68
CA PHE A 246 18.34 8.19 31.35
C PHE A 246 17.82 9.37 32.19
N GLN A 247 16.50 9.49 32.35
CA GLN A 247 15.91 10.58 33.13
C GLN A 247 16.31 10.52 34.61
N SER A 248 16.27 9.33 35.22
CA SER A 248 16.72 9.15 36.61
C SER A 248 18.20 9.53 36.82
N ARG A 249 19.08 9.19 35.87
CA ARG A 249 20.50 9.60 35.90
C ARG A 249 20.67 11.11 35.79
N LYS A 250 19.89 11.78 34.93
CA LYS A 250 19.92 13.24 34.77
C LYS A 250 19.48 13.95 36.05
N HIS A 251 18.36 13.53 36.64
CA HIS A 251 17.90 14.06 37.93
C HIS A 251 18.91 13.81 39.07
N ARG A 252 19.61 12.66 39.07
CA ARG A 252 20.67 12.39 40.05
C ARG A 252 21.86 13.35 39.92
N LYS A 253 22.32 13.63 38.71
CA LYS A 253 23.41 14.59 38.45
C LYS A 253 23.02 16.02 38.83
N ALA A 254 21.79 16.44 38.51
CA ALA A 254 21.28 17.76 38.90
C ALA A 254 21.25 17.94 40.43
N ARG A 255 20.78 16.93 41.17
CA ARG A 255 20.79 16.93 42.64
C ARG A 255 22.20 16.97 43.24
N GLN A 256 23.16 16.26 42.63
CA GLN A 256 24.56 16.31 43.09
C GLN A 256 25.19 17.69 42.85
N GLY A 257 24.93 18.35 41.72
CA GLY A 257 25.42 19.70 41.43
C GLY A 257 24.91 20.77 42.41
N GLN A 258 23.63 20.70 42.82
CA GLN A 258 23.07 21.58 43.85
C GLN A 258 23.69 21.35 45.24
N PHE A 259 24.05 20.11 45.57
CA PHE A 259 24.70 19.80 46.85
C PHE A 259 26.10 20.40 46.97
N TYR A 260 26.84 20.52 45.86
CA TYR A 260 28.17 21.15 45.86
C TYR A 260 28.13 22.68 45.97
N GLN A 261 27.03 23.33 45.58
CA GLN A 261 26.88 24.79 45.71
C GLN A 261 26.55 25.25 47.14
N HIS A 262 26.12 24.34 48.02
CA HIS A 262 25.76 24.64 49.41
C HIS A 262 26.85 24.32 50.44
N ARG A 263 28.13 24.24 50.05
CA ARG A 263 29.21 24.20 51.04
C ARG A 263 29.49 25.64 51.50
N PRO A 264 29.10 26.07 52.71
CA PRO A 264 29.45 27.41 53.18
C PRO A 264 30.97 27.55 53.19
N ALA A 265 31.47 28.69 52.71
CA ALA A 265 32.89 29.00 52.77
C ALA A 265 33.36 28.85 54.22
N ARG A 266 34.37 28.01 54.43
CA ARG A 266 35.02 27.86 55.74
C ARG A 266 35.44 29.25 56.21
N PRO A 267 35.03 29.73 57.40
CA PRO A 267 35.53 30.99 57.91
C PRO A 267 37.05 30.85 58.10
N LEU A 268 37.80 31.71 57.41
CA LEU A 268 39.23 31.90 57.64
C LEU A 268 39.43 32.28 59.11
N LYS A 269 40.14 31.45 59.86
CA LYS A 269 40.55 31.78 61.24
C LYS A 269 41.40 33.05 61.17
N ALA A 270 40.89 34.14 61.74
CA ALA A 270 41.69 35.33 62.02
C ALA A 270 42.84 34.94 62.96
N SER A 271 44.07 35.08 62.50
CA SER A 271 45.26 34.98 63.33
C SER A 271 45.25 36.17 64.30
N ARG A 272 45.06 35.87 65.59
CA ARG A 272 45.41 36.80 66.66
C ARG A 272 46.93 36.96 66.68
N ALA A 273 47.41 38.14 66.29
CA ALA A 273 48.74 38.61 66.62
C ALA A 273 48.57 39.88 67.47
N CYS A 274 48.76 39.73 68.78
CA CYS A 274 49.13 40.81 69.69
C CYS A 274 50.40 40.36 70.39
N ALA A 275 51.52 41.00 70.07
CA ALA A 275 52.64 41.36 70.94
C ALA A 275 53.60 42.22 70.10
#